data_AF-A0A0M4G497-F1
#
_entry.id   AF-A0A0M4G497-F1
#
_cell.length_a   1.000
_cell.length_b   1.000
_cell.length_c   1.000
_cell.angle_alpha   90.00
_cell.angle_beta   90.00
_cell.angle_gamma   90.00
#
_symmetry.space_group_name_H-M   'P 1'
#
loop_
_entity.id
_entity.type
_entity.pdbx_description
1 polymer ?
#
loop_
_entity_poly.entity_id
_entity_poly.type
_entity_poly.pdbx_seq_one_letter_code
_entity_poly.pdbx_strand_id
1 'polypeptide(L)'
;MIAELQRFIESYNQKKQMAGLFRSKRPLIVDLGEWSLEISGKSAHLSRELPKAEADFIMVKGSPEALKELLYGKTGLRVLAAQGFLIVKGSFRTVLLLESIFLLSK
;
A
#
# COMPACT_ATOMS: atom_id res chain seq x y z
N MET A 1 -14.24 3.04 3.51
CA MET A 1 -12.96 2.95 2.77
C MET A 1 -12.08 4.17 2.99
N ILE A 2 -12.58 5.40 2.80
CA ILE A 2 -11.75 6.60 2.93
C ILE A 2 -11.21 6.82 4.36
N ALA A 3 -12.00 6.52 5.39
CA ALA A 3 -11.58 6.64 6.79
C ALA A 3 -10.48 5.61 7.15
N GLU A 4 -10.58 4.39 6.60
CA GLU A 4 -9.58 3.34 6.79
C GLU A 4 -8.25 3.69 6.11
N LEU A 5 -8.31 4.29 4.92
CA LEU A 5 -7.13 4.82 4.23
C LEU A 5 -6.47 5.95 5.01
N GLN A 6 -7.25 6.91 5.51
CA GLN A 6 -6.74 8.01 6.33
C GLN A 6 -6.04 7.49 7.59
N ARG A 7 -6.65 6.53 8.30
CA ARG A 7 -6.03 5.91 9.47
C ARG A 7 -4.70 5.22 9.14
N PHE A 8 -4.67 4.47 8.04
CA PHE A 8 -3.43 3.85 7.57
C PHE A 8 -2.35 4.90 7.28
N ILE A 9 -2.70 5.98 6.57
CA ILE A 9 -1.79 7.08 6.24
C ILE A 9 -1.24 7.74 7.52
N GLU A 10 -2.10 8.04 8.48
CA GLU A 10 -1.71 8.64 9.76
C GLU A 10 -0.74 7.74 10.53
N SER A 11 -1.06 6.45 10.65
CA SER A 11 -0.19 5.47 11.31
C SER A 11 1.15 5.34 10.62
N TYR A 12 1.17 5.27 9.28
CA TYR A 12 2.39 5.23 8.49
C TYR A 12 3.26 6.48 8.75
N ASN A 13 2.67 7.67 8.69
CA ASN A 13 3.37 8.94 8.83
C ASN A 13 3.94 9.19 10.23
N GLN A 14 3.43 8.52 11.26
CA GLN A 14 3.99 8.58 12.61
C GLN A 14 5.26 7.73 12.77
N LYS A 15 5.55 6.81 11.82
CA LYS A 15 6.64 5.83 11.93
C LYS A 15 7.88 6.25 11.16
N LYS A 16 8.81 6.89 11.88
CA LYS A 16 10.10 7.36 11.33
C LYS A 16 10.99 6.26 10.73
N GLN A 17 10.81 5.01 11.14
CA GLN A 17 11.59 3.87 10.66
C GLN A 17 11.21 3.35 9.27
N MET A 18 10.14 3.85 8.65
CA MET A 18 9.69 3.41 7.31
C MET A 18 10.70 3.72 6.21
N ALA A 19 11.55 4.73 6.41
CA ALA A 19 12.55 5.14 5.43
C ALA A 19 13.49 4.00 5.01
N GLY A 20 13.80 3.07 5.92
CA GLY A 20 14.69 1.94 5.66
C GLY A 20 14.12 0.89 4.68
N LEU A 21 12.81 0.89 4.43
CA LEU A 21 12.18 -0.02 3.47
C LEU A 21 12.43 0.39 2.02
N PHE A 22 12.66 1.69 1.80
CA PHE A 22 12.84 2.26 0.47
C PHE A 22 14.32 2.30 0.11
N ARG A 23 14.75 1.35 -0.74
CA ARG A 23 16.13 1.31 -1.26
C ARG A 23 16.43 2.43 -2.27
N SER A 24 15.39 3.08 -2.79
CA SER A 24 15.51 4.19 -3.74
C SER A 24 14.64 5.35 -3.29
N LYS A 25 14.86 6.54 -3.84
CA LYS A 25 13.99 7.71 -3.60
C LYS A 25 12.65 7.63 -4.34
N ARG A 26 12.44 6.59 -5.16
CA ARG A 26 11.22 6.41 -5.94
C ARG A 26 10.05 6.07 -5.01
N PRO A 27 8.92 6.78 -5.11
CA PRO A 27 7.72 6.42 -4.37
C PRO A 27 7.11 5.14 -4.95
N LEU A 28 6.33 4.46 -4.12
CA LEU A 28 5.42 3.39 -4.50
C LEU A 28 4.02 3.96 -4.66
N ILE A 29 3.44 3.77 -5.84
CA ILE A 29 2.05 4.09 -6.15
C ILE A 29 1.21 2.82 -6.03
N VAL A 30 0.22 2.84 -5.15
CA VAL A 30 -0.71 1.74 -4.91
C VAL A 30 -2.09 2.14 -5.42
N ASP A 31 -2.50 1.52 -6.53
CA ASP A 31 -3.85 1.66 -7.08
C ASP A 31 -4.80 0.68 -6.39
N LEU A 32 -5.80 1.22 -5.69
CA LEU A 32 -6.85 0.50 -4.97
C LEU A 32 -8.22 0.59 -5.68
N GLY A 33 -8.23 0.87 -6.99
CA GLY A 33 -9.42 1.07 -7.79
C GLY A 33 -9.84 2.54 -7.80
N GLU A 34 -10.72 2.95 -6.88
CA GLU A 34 -11.20 4.34 -6.81
C GLU A 34 -10.22 5.28 -6.11
N TRP A 35 -9.21 4.73 -5.44
CA TRP A 35 -8.21 5.49 -4.69
C TRP A 35 -6.80 5.09 -5.12
N SER A 36 -5.91 6.07 -5.17
CA SER A 36 -4.48 5.85 -5.32
C SER A 36 -3.76 6.35 -4.07
N LEU A 37 -2.82 5.55 -3.56
CA LEU A 37 -1.91 5.95 -2.49
C LEU A 37 -0.52 6.14 -3.06
N GLU A 38 0.10 7.27 -2.74
CA GLU A 38 1.53 7.48 -2.95
C GLU A 38 2.26 7.29 -1.62
N ILE A 39 3.18 6.33 -1.58
CA ILE A 39 3.94 5.98 -0.39
C ILE A 39 5.43 6.15 -0.69
N SER A 40 6.09 6.96 0.11
CA SER A 40 7.54 7.16 0.09
C SER A 40 8.13 6.76 1.44
N GLY A 41 9.46 6.65 1.52
CA GLY A 41 10.13 6.40 2.80
C GLY A 41 9.89 7.46 3.88
N LYS A 42 9.34 8.62 3.54
CA LYS A 42 9.06 9.71 4.49
C LYS A 42 7.58 9.87 4.82
N SER A 43 6.69 9.58 3.87
CA SER A 43 5.26 9.83 4.02
C SER A 43 4.42 9.00 3.07
N ALA A 44 3.17 8.77 3.47
CA ALA A 44 2.08 8.29 2.64
C ALA A 44 1.03 9.39 2.49
N HIS A 45 0.36 9.44 1.34
CA HIS A 45 -0.79 10.31 1.11
C HIS A 45 -1.69 9.74 0.00
N LEU A 46 -2.95 10.20 -0.04
CA LEU A 46 -3.83 9.93 -1.17
C LEU A 46 -3.34 10.73 -2.38
N SER A 47 -3.10 10.04 -3.49
CA SER A 47 -2.78 10.66 -4.77
C SER A 47 -4.02 10.67 -5.65
N ARG A 48 -4.22 11.78 -6.37
CA ARG A 48 -5.18 11.89 -7.47
C ARG A 48 -4.47 11.95 -8.82
N GLU A 49 -3.14 11.92 -8.82
CA GLU A 49 -2.31 12.04 -10.01
C GLU A 49 -1.96 10.66 -10.57
N LEU A 50 -1.80 10.59 -11.89
CA LEU A 50 -1.32 9.39 -12.56
C LEU A 50 0.12 9.05 -12.11
N PRO A 51 0.54 7.78 -12.18
CA PRO A 51 1.89 7.37 -11.81
C PRO A 51 2.93 8.18 -12.60
N LYS A 52 3.82 8.88 -11.88
CA LYS A 52 4.96 9.57 -12.50
C LYS A 52 5.92 8.51 -13.07
N ALA A 53 6.62 8.84 -14.16
CA ALA A 53 7.50 7.90 -14.88
C ALA A 53 8.60 7.25 -14.00
N GLU A 54 8.92 7.86 -12.85
CA GLU A 54 9.92 7.35 -11.91
C GLU A 54 9.33 6.60 -10.70
N ALA A 55 8.04 6.31 -10.67
CA ALA A 55 7.41 5.63 -9.54
C ALA A 55 7.35 4.11 -9.73
N ASP A 56 7.54 3.36 -8.65
CA ASP A 56 7.17 1.96 -8.60
C ASP A 56 5.64 1.86 -8.53
N PHE A 57 5.02 0.90 -9.22
CA PHE A 57 3.56 0.78 -9.29
C PHE A 57 3.08 -0.61 -8.87
N ILE A 58 1.94 -0.64 -8.19
CA ILE A 58 1.21 -1.86 -7.84
C ILE A 58 -0.29 -1.58 -7.84
N MET A 59 -1.07 -2.48 -8.43
CA MET A 59 -2.52 -2.46 -8.43
C MET A 59 -3.02 -3.57 -7.50
N VAL A 60 -3.93 -3.22 -6.60
CA VAL A 60 -4.58 -4.12 -5.65
C VAL A 60 -6.09 -3.93 -5.77
N LYS A 61 -6.79 -4.95 -6.26
CA LYS A 61 -8.25 -4.95 -6.41
C LYS A 61 -8.87 -6.03 -5.54
N GLY A 62 -10.06 -5.81 -5.03
CA GLY A 62 -10.81 -6.80 -4.26
C GLY A 62 -12.06 -6.19 -3.66
N SER A 63 -12.76 -6.94 -2.82
CA SER A 63 -13.92 -6.40 -2.12
C SER A 63 -13.50 -5.31 -1.11
N PRO A 64 -14.38 -4.35 -0.80
CA PRO A 64 -14.13 -3.37 0.25
C PRO A 64 -13.72 -4.02 1.58
N GLU A 65 -14.30 -5.18 1.91
CA GLU A 65 -14.02 -5.92 3.14
C GLU A 65 -12.58 -6.44 3.16
N ALA A 66 -12.11 -7.05 2.07
CA ALA A 66 -10.75 -7.54 1.95
C ALA A 66 -9.72 -6.40 2.02
N LEU A 67 -10.02 -5.27 1.37
CA LEU A 67 -9.18 -4.08 1.45
C LEU A 67 -9.14 -3.50 2.87
N LYS A 68 -10.25 -3.51 3.61
CA LYS A 68 -10.27 -3.12 5.03
C LYS A 68 -9.39 -4.03 5.86
N GLU A 69 -9.51 -5.35 5.70
CA GLU A 69 -8.67 -6.29 6.45
C GLU A 69 -7.17 -6.06 6.21
N LEU A 70 -6.80 -5.79 4.95
CA LEU A 70 -5.45 -5.44 4.55
C LEU A 70 -4.98 -4.14 5.22
N LEU A 71 -5.76 -3.06 5.13
CA LEU A 71 -5.41 -1.74 5.69
C LEU A 71 -5.32 -1.74 7.22
N TYR A 72 -6.14 -2.56 7.89
CA TYR A 72 -6.04 -2.80 9.33
C TYR A 72 -4.90 -3.76 9.71
N GLY A 73 -4.24 -4.37 8.71
CA GLY A 73 -3.22 -5.38 8.92
C GLY A 73 -3.74 -6.65 9.62
N LYS A 74 -5.04 -6.93 9.57
CA LYS A 74 -5.63 -8.16 10.13
C LYS A 74 -5.15 -9.39 9.35
N THR A 75 -5.12 -9.27 8.03
CA THR A 75 -4.72 -10.34 7.12
C THR A 75 -3.71 -9.79 6.12
N GLY A 76 -2.65 -10.55 5.84
CA GLY A 76 -1.56 -10.13 4.94
C GLY A 76 -1.98 -10.08 3.47
N LEU A 77 -1.31 -9.23 2.67
CA LEU A 77 -1.60 -9.02 1.25
C LEU A 77 -1.53 -10.34 0.47
N ARG A 78 -0.46 -11.11 0.64
CA ARG A 78 -0.27 -12.41 -0.02
C ARG A 78 -1.26 -13.46 0.43
N VAL A 79 -1.70 -13.43 1.69
CA VAL A 79 -2.70 -14.38 2.21
C VAL A 79 -4.05 -14.12 1.56
N LEU A 80 -4.50 -12.86 1.56
CA LEU A 80 -5.74 -12.45 0.91
C LEU A 80 -5.70 -12.72 -0.61
N ALA A 81 -4.55 -12.53 -1.25
CA ALA A 81 -4.38 -12.85 -2.67
C ALA A 81 -4.44 -14.36 -2.94
N ALA A 82 -3.77 -15.18 -2.12
CA ALA A 82 -3.78 -16.64 -2.27
C ALA A 82 -5.17 -17.26 -2.05
N GLN A 83 -5.99 -16.64 -1.18
CA GLN A 83 -7.38 -17.03 -0.94
C GLN A 83 -8.36 -16.51 -2.01
N GLY A 84 -7.88 -15.72 -2.98
CA GLY A 84 -8.71 -15.14 -4.04
C GLY A 84 -9.53 -13.91 -3.64
N PHE A 85 -9.32 -13.37 -2.44
CA PHE A 85 -10.01 -12.16 -1.97
C PHE A 85 -9.42 -10.87 -2.56
N LEU A 86 -8.14 -10.90 -2.95
CA LEU A 86 -7.46 -9.81 -3.65
C LEU A 86 -6.84 -10.27 -4.97
N ILE A 87 -6.90 -9.40 -5.97
CA ILE A 87 -6.14 -9.47 -7.21
C ILE A 87 -5.02 -8.44 -7.11
N VAL A 88 -3.77 -8.89 -7.12
CA VAL A 88 -2.59 -8.03 -7.01
C VAL A 88 -1.79 -8.11 -8.32
N LYS A 89 -1.54 -6.96 -8.94
CA LYS A 89 -0.68 -6.84 -10.14
C LYS A 89 0.45 -5.86 -9.87
N GLY A 90 1.67 -6.33 -9.97
CA GLY A 90 2.88 -5.54 -9.75
C GLY A 90 4.10 -6.45 -9.80
N SER A 91 5.30 -5.86 -9.75
CA SER A 91 6.52 -6.66 -9.60
C SER A 91 6.52 -7.41 -8.27
N PHE A 92 7.16 -8.58 -8.20
CA PHE A 92 7.31 -9.30 -6.93
C PHE A 92 7.95 -8.43 -5.83
N ARG A 93 8.88 -7.55 -6.21
CA ARG A 93 9.52 -6.59 -5.30
C ARG A 93 8.53 -5.59 -4.71
N THR A 94 7.63 -5.03 -5.53
CA THR A 94 6.63 -4.06 -5.05
C THR A 94 5.58 -4.73 -4.17
N VAL A 95 5.25 -5.99 -4.45
CA VAL A 95 4.38 -6.81 -3.58
C VAL A 95 5.02 -7.02 -2.20
N LEU A 96 6.29 -7.44 -2.15
CA LEU A 96 6.99 -7.63 -0.88
C LEU A 96 7.16 -6.33 -0.10
N LEU A 97 7.46 -5.23 -0.80
CA LEU A 97 7.56 -3.90 -0.20
C LEU A 97 6.22 -3.51 0.42
N LEU A 98 5.12 -3.63 -0.32
CA LEU A 98 3.78 -3.28 0.14
C LEU A 98 3.34 -4.14 1.34
N GLU A 99 3.58 -5.45 1.29
CA GLU A 99 3.35 -6.35 2.44
C GLU A 99 4.13 -5.90 3.69
N SER A 100 5.40 -5.54 3.53
CA SER A 100 6.24 -5.06 4.64
C SER A 100 5.72 -3.76 5.22
N ILE A 101 5.26 -2.85 4.36
CA ILE A 101 4.65 -1.58 4.76
C ILE A 101 3.41 -1.85 5.62
N PHE A 102 2.46 -2.68 5.15
CA PHE A 102 1.24 -2.99 5.91
C PHE A 102 1.52 -3.69 7.24
N LEU A 103 2.51 -4.58 7.28
CA LEU A 103 2.92 -5.25 8.51
C LEU A 103 3.46 -4.25 9.54
N LEU A 104 4.28 -3.31 9.09
CA LEU A 104 4.97 -2.36 9.96
C LEU A 104 4.12 -1.13 10.29
N SER A 105 3.05 -0.83 9.54
CA SER A 105 2.16 0.32 9.73
C SER A 105 0.99 0.06 10.69
N LYS A 106 0.96 -1.08 11.39
CA LYS A 106 -0.06 -1.40 12.41
C LYS A 106 -0.02 -0.53 13.65
#